data_AF-A0A952LP43-F1
#
_entry.id   AF-A0A952LP43-F1
#
_cell.length_a   1.000
_cell.length_b   1.000
_cell.length_c   1.000
_cell.angle_alpha   90.00
_cell.angle_beta   90.00
_cell.angle_gamma   90.00
#
_symmetry.space_group_name_H-M   'P 1'
#
loop_
_entity.id
_entity.type
_entity.pdbx_description
1 polymer ?
#
loop_
_entity_poly.entity_id
_entity_poly.type
_entity_poly.pdbx_seq_one_letter_code
_entity_poly.pdbx_strand_id
1 'polypeptide(L)' 'MKKLLFLTASLVPLLSYAEEAKKLDVGNTAWVLVATALVMLMTPAGLALFYGGMTRSKNILNTIGMSFL' A
#
# COMPACT_ATOMS: atom_id res chain seq x y z
N MET A 1 20.94 -28.47 7.24
CA MET A 1 20.51 -28.38 5.83
C MET A 1 19.41 -27.34 5.61
N LYS A 2 18.35 -27.28 6.42
CA LYS A 2 17.29 -26.24 6.29
C LYS A 2 17.80 -24.80 6.36
N LYS A 3 18.74 -24.48 7.28
CA LYS A 3 19.33 -23.13 7.41
C LYS A 3 20.11 -22.68 6.16
N LEU A 4 20.77 -23.60 5.46
CA LEU A 4 21.49 -23.31 4.22
C LEU A 4 20.52 -23.02 3.07
N LEU A 5 19.38 -23.70 3.05
CA LEU A 5 18.29 -23.52 2.08
C LEU A 5 17.50 -22.21 2.31
N PHE A 6 17.33 -21.78 3.57
CA PHE A 6 16.78 -20.46 3.90
C PHE A 6 17.74 -19.32 3.55
N LEU A 7 19.06 -19.52 3.71
CA LEU A 7 20.08 -18.52 3.39
C LEU A 7 20.23 -18.30 1.88
N THR A 8 20.11 -19.37 1.07
CA THR A 8 20.10 -19.22 -0.40
C THR A 8 18.82 -18.57 -0.89
N ALA A 9 17.66 -18.86 -0.30
CA ALA A 9 16.39 -18.24 -0.66
C ALA A 9 16.35 -16.72 -0.41
N SER A 10 16.98 -16.24 0.67
CA SER A 10 17.08 -14.79 0.95
C SER A 10 18.04 -14.04 0.03
N LEU A 11 18.94 -14.73 -0.67
CA LEU A 11 19.91 -14.14 -1.60
C LEU A 11 19.40 -14.11 -3.05
N VAL A 12 18.28 -14.78 -3.37
CA VAL A 12 17.63 -14.74 -4.69
C VAL A 12 17.28 -13.32 -5.18
N PRO A 13 16.85 -12.37 -4.32
CA PRO A 13 16.53 -11.00 -4.76
C PRO A 13 17.76 -10.21 -5.25
N LEU A 14 18.99 -10.63 -4.91
CA LEU A 14 20.23 -9.95 -5.33
C LEU A 14 20.58 -10.18 -6.81
N LEU A 15 19.97 -11.19 -7.45
CA LEU A 15 20.13 -11.47 -8.88
C LEU A 15 19.04 -10.83 -9.75
N SER A 16 18.15 -10.03 -9.16
CA SER A 16 17.18 -9.27 -9.94
C SER A 16 17.93 -8.20 -10.72
N TYR A 17 18.24 -8.51 -11.98
CA TYR A 17 18.79 -7.56 -12.93
C TYR A 17 17.84 -6.37 -13.05
N ALA A 18 18.41 -5.17 -13.00
CA ALA A 18 17.70 -3.93 -13.30
C ALA A 18 17.11 -4.05 -14.70
N GLU A 19 15.77 -3.96 -14.81
CA GLU A 19 15.09 -3.86 -16.11
C GLU A 19 15.71 -2.66 -16.84
N GLU A 20 16.18 -2.89 -18.06
CA GLU A 20 16.66 -1.86 -18.98
C GLU A 20 15.67 -0.69 -19.00
N ALA A 21 16.15 0.55 -19.06
CA ALA A 21 15.33 1.76 -18.90
C ALA A 21 14.13 1.77 -19.88
N LYS A 22 13.02 1.18 -19.43
CA LYS A 22 11.79 1.03 -20.19
C LYS A 22 11.28 2.43 -20.43
N LYS A 23 11.16 2.81 -21.72
CA LYS A 23 10.57 4.09 -22.11
C LYS A 23 9.26 4.25 -21.34
N LEU A 24 9.09 5.38 -20.65
CA LEU A 24 7.91 5.64 -19.84
C LEU A 24 6.65 5.50 -20.71
N ASP A 25 5.85 4.49 -20.39
CA ASP A 25 4.56 4.28 -21.02
C ASP A 25 3.52 5.14 -20.29
N VAL A 26 2.98 6.12 -21.01
CA VAL A 26 2.04 7.10 -20.46
C VAL A 26 0.77 6.42 -19.94
N GLY A 27 0.32 5.33 -20.58
CA GLY A 27 -0.86 4.56 -20.16
C GLY A 27 -0.64 3.86 -18.83
N ASN A 28 0.51 3.18 -18.68
CA ASN A 28 0.90 2.52 -17.44
C ASN A 28 1.10 3.53 -16.32
N THR A 29 1.73 4.68 -16.59
CA THR A 29 1.89 5.74 -15.59
C THR A 29 0.53 6.30 -15.16
N ALA A 30 -0.36 6.59 -16.11
CA ALA A 30 -1.71 7.07 -15.80
C ALA A 30 -2.50 6.05 -14.96
N TRP A 31 -2.41 4.76 -15.32
CA TRP A 31 -3.07 3.70 -14.56
C TRP A 31 -2.55 3.61 -13.12
N VAL A 32 -1.24 3.64 -12.92
CA VAL A 32 -0.64 3.60 -11.58
C VAL A 32 -1.01 4.84 -10.76
N LEU A 33 -1.06 6.02 -11.35
CA LEU A 33 -1.50 7.25 -10.67
C LEU A 33 -2.97 7.16 -10.22
N VAL A 34 -3.86 6.70 -11.10
CA VAL A 34 -5.28 6.50 -10.77
C VAL A 34 -5.43 5.43 -9.70
N ALA A 35 -4.74 4.29 -9.82
CA ALA A 35 -4.75 3.24 -8.82
C ALA A 35 -4.27 3.75 -7.45
N THR A 36 -3.20 4.55 -7.43
CA THR A 36 -2.67 5.15 -6.19
C THR A 36 -3.68 6.12 -5.58
N ALA A 37 -4.36 6.93 -6.39
CA ALA A 37 -5.41 7.82 -5.92
C ALA A 37 -6.59 7.04 -5.30
N LEU A 38 -7.00 5.92 -5.91
CA LEU A 38 -8.05 5.05 -5.38
C LEU A 38 -7.64 4.40 -4.05
N VAL A 39 -6.38 4.00 -3.90
CA VAL A 39 -5.86 3.46 -2.63
C VAL A 39 -5.84 4.55 -1.55
N MET A 40 -5.41 5.78 -1.87
CA MET A 40 -5.47 6.89 -0.91
C MET A 40 -6.89 7.21 -0.46
N LEU A 41 -7.91 6.97 -1.30
CA LEU A 41 -9.31 7.13 -0.93
C LEU A 41 -9.78 6.09 0.11
N MET A 42 -9.12 4.93 0.23
CA MET A 42 -9.51 3.89 1.18
C MET A 42 -9.33 4.32 2.65
N THR A 43 -8.41 5.24 2.95
CA THR A 43 -8.20 5.73 4.32
C THR A 43 -9.36 6.60 4.82
N PRO A 44 -9.78 7.67 4.12
CA PRO A 44 -10.96 8.45 4.50
C PRO A 44 -12.27 7.66 4.31
N ALA A 45 -12.49 7.04 3.15
CA ALA A 45 -13.78 6.42 2.83
C ALA A 45 -13.95 5.05 3.50
N GLY A 46 -12.88 4.26 3.56
CA GLY A 46 -12.85 2.99 4.26
C GLY A 46 -12.67 3.23 5.75
N LEU A 47 -11.44 3.45 6.23
CA LEU A 47 -11.19 3.41 7.67
C LEU A 47 -11.94 4.48 8.46
N ALA A 48 -11.81 5.76 8.08
CA ALA A 48 -12.31 6.85 8.91
C ALA A 48 -13.85 6.89 8.97
N LEU A 49 -14.54 6.77 7.84
CA LEU A 49 -16.01 6.82 7.80
C LEU A 49 -16.67 5.50 8.21
N PHE A 50 -16.15 4.35 7.76
CA PHE A 50 -16.72 3.05 8.11
C PHE A 50 -16.53 2.75 9.60
N TYR A 51 -15.30 2.84 10.12
CA TYR A 51 -15.07 2.62 11.54
C TYR A 51 -15.64 3.75 12.38
N GLY A 52 -15.57 5.01 11.93
CA GLY A 52 -16.21 6.14 12.58
C GLY A 52 -17.71 5.92 12.82
N GLY A 53 -18.42 5.43 11.80
CA GLY A 53 -19.86 5.13 11.88
C GLY A 53 -20.24 3.98 12.82
N MET A 54 -19.30 3.07 13.12
CA MET A 54 -19.51 1.99 14.11
C MET A 54 -19.22 2.41 15.56
N THR A 55 -18.60 3.57 15.77
CA THR A 55 -18.30 4.07 17.12
C THR A 55 -19.44 4.92 17.70
N ARG A 56 -19.42 5.13 19.01
CA ARG A 56 -20.34 6.08 19.67
C ARG A 56 -20.05 7.49 19.15
N SER A 57 -21.09 8.31 18.95
CA SER A 57 -20.97 9.65 18.36
C SER A 57 -19.94 10.56 19.03
N LYS A 58 -19.74 10.42 20.35
CA LYS A 58 -18.72 11.18 21.11
C LYS A 58 -17.27 10.83 20.73
N ASN A 59 -17.02 9.68 20.11
CA ASN A 59 -15.69 9.17 19.78
C ASN A 59 -15.33 9.30 18.28
N ILE A 60 -16.27 9.72 17.43
CA ILE A 60 -16.10 9.82 15.97
C ILE A 60 -14.86 10.63 15.59
N LEU A 61 -14.67 11.81 16.19
CA LEU A 61 -13.54 12.68 15.89
C LEU A 61 -12.20 12.02 16.20
N ASN A 62 -12.12 11.27 17.30
CA ASN A 62 -10.91 10.54 17.68
C ASN A 62 -10.61 9.38 16.71
N THR A 63 -11.63 8.62 16.31
CA THR A 63 -11.47 7.51 15.36
C THR A 63 -11.07 7.98 13.97
N ILE A 64 -11.66 9.07 13.49
CA ILE A 64 -11.26 9.70 12.23
C ILE A 64 -9.83 10.22 12.34
N GLY A 65 -9.49 10.97 13.40
CA GLY A 65 -8.13 11.50 13.60
C GLY A 65 -7.05 10.42 13.64
N MET A 66 -7.29 9.33 14.36
CA MET A 66 -6.40 8.16 14.44
C MET A 66 -6.28 7.37 13.12
N SER A 67 -7.12 7.64 12.12
CA SER A 67 -7.00 6.99 10.80
C SER A 67 -5.99 7.71 9.88
N PHE A 68 -5.57 8.93 10.22
CA PHE A 68 -4.62 9.74 9.44
C PHE A 68 -3.27 9.98 10.14
N LEU A 69 -3.18 9.64 11.42
CA LEU A 69 -1.97 9.74 12.25
C LEU A 69 -1.30 8.37 12.37
#